data_AF-A0A838FCZ5-F1
#
_entry.id   AF-A0A838FCZ5-F1
#
_cell.length_a   1.000
_cell.length_b   1.000
_cell.length_c   1.000
_cell.angle_alpha   90.00
_cell.angle_beta   90.00
_cell.angle_gamma   90.00
#
_symmetry.space_group_name_H-M   'P 1'
#
loop_
_entity.id
_entity.type
_entity.pdbx_description
1 polymer ?
#
loop_
_entity_poly.entity_id
_entity_poly.type
_entity_poly.pdbx_seq_one_letter_code
_entity_poly.pdbx_strand_id
1 'polypeptide(L)' 'MAQTRYLGEYPCTLDAKGRILFPAALKKQVPVKAKNQFVIHRGFEKCLVLYARYDWELISAE' A
#
# COMPACT_ATOMS: atom_id res chain seq x y z
N MET A 1 1.56 -2.97 19.89
CA MET A 1 0.94 -3.10 18.56
C MET A 1 1.43 -1.96 17.68
N ALA A 2 2.52 -2.13 16.92
CA ALA A 2 3.03 -1.03 16.08
C ALA A 2 2.23 -0.98 14.76
N GLN A 3 1.44 0.07 14.59
CA GLN A 3 0.73 0.35 13.35
C GLN A 3 1.73 0.80 12.28
N THR A 4 1.68 0.17 11.11
CA THR A 4 2.50 0.55 9.97
C THR A 4 2.12 1.97 9.53
N ARG A 5 3.08 2.90 9.57
CA ARG A 5 2.84 4.28 9.16
C ARG A 5 3.56 4.55 7.85
N TYR A 6 2.80 4.75 6.78
CA TYR A 6 3.31 5.23 5.50
C TYR A 6 3.24 6.75 5.46
N LEU A 7 4.35 7.40 5.09
CA LEU A 7 4.48 8.84 5.02
C LEU A 7 5.08 9.29 3.70
N GLY A 8 4.60 10.43 3.21
CA GLY A 8 5.10 11.13 2.04
C GLY A 8 4.12 11.10 0.86
N GLU A 9 4.31 12.06 -0.04
CA GLU A 9 3.60 12.18 -1.30
C GLU A 9 4.59 12.03 -2.45
N TYR A 10 4.23 11.22 -3.43
CA TYR A 10 5.12 10.87 -4.53
C TYR A 10 4.36 10.93 -5.85
N PRO A 11 4.74 11.82 -6.78
CA PRO A 11 4.16 11.79 -8.12
C PRO A 11 4.55 10.46 -8.78
N CYS A 12 3.54 9.73 -9.25
CA CYS A 12 3.71 8.45 -9.93
C CYS A 12 3.05 8.51 -11.29
N THR A 13 3.75 8.02 -12.32
CA THR A 13 3.19 7.87 -13.66
C THR A 13 2.76 6.42 -13.87
N LEU A 14 1.65 6.25 -14.59
CA LEU A 14 1.21 4.92 -15.04
C LEU A 14 1.93 4.57 -16.34
N ASP A 15 2.42 3.34 -16.42
CA ASP A 15 2.92 2.81 -17.69
C ASP A 15 1.77 2.31 -18.59
N ALA A 16 2.10 1.91 -19.82
CA ALA A 16 1.13 1.40 -20.79
C ALA A 16 0.35 0.15 -20.34
N LYS A 17 0.78 -0.51 -19.26
CA LYS A 17 0.13 -1.69 -18.67
C LYS A 17 -0.61 -1.36 -17.38
N GLY A 18 -0.74 -0.07 -17.05
CA GLY A 18 -1.40 0.38 -15.82
C GLY A 18 -0.60 0.08 -14.55
N ARG A 19 0.71 -0.14 -14.64
CA ARG A 19 1.58 -0.35 -13.47
C ARG A 19 2.13 0.98 -12.99
N ILE A 20 2.35 1.07 -11.68
CA ILE A 20 3.07 2.17 -11.05
C ILE A 20 4.38 1.66 -10.47
N LEU A 21 5.43 2.46 -10.57
CA LEU A 21 6.64 2.18 -9.81
C LEU A 21 6.39 2.54 -8.34
N PHE A 22 6.39 1.54 -7.46
CA PHE A 22 6.21 1.82 -6.04
C PHE A 22 7.41 2.61 -5.48
N PRO A 23 7.20 3.81 -4.90
CA PRO A 23 8.28 4.71 -4.51
C PRO A 23 9.29 4.06 -3.55
N ALA A 24 10.59 4.29 -3.79
CA ALA A 24 11.65 3.67 -2.98
C ALA A 24 11.59 4.07 -1.50
N ALA A 25 11.18 5.31 -1.20
CA ALA A 25 11.00 5.78 0.17
C ALA A 25 9.84 5.09 0.89
N LEU A 26 8.75 4.74 0.18
CA LEU A 26 7.67 3.92 0.74
C LEU A 26 8.11 2.46 0.90
N LYS A 27 8.88 1.89 -0.04
CA LYS A 27 9.44 0.53 0.09
C LYS A 27 10.20 0.34 1.39
N LYS A 28 11.00 1.33 1.81
CA LYS A 28 11.76 1.30 3.06
C LYS A 28 10.87 1.28 4.31
N GLN A 29 9.64 1.77 4.21
CA GLN A 29 8.66 1.81 5.31
C GLN A 29 7.80 0.53 5.36
N VAL A 30 7.92 -0.36 4.36
CA VAL A 30 7.16 -1.62 4.33
C VAL A 30 7.72 -2.57 5.40
N PRO A 31 6.89 -3.03 6.36
CA PRO A 31 7.33 -3.98 7.36
C PRO A 31 7.72 -5.33 6.75
N VAL A 32 8.75 -5.97 7.30
CA VAL A 32 9.15 -7.34 6.87
C VAL A 32 7.99 -8.33 6.97
N LYS A 33 7.13 -8.19 8.00
CA LYS A 33 5.91 -9.01 8.19
C LYS A 33 4.93 -8.95 7.01
N ALA A 34 4.96 -7.88 6.20
CA ALA A 34 4.09 -7.76 5.04
C ALA A 34 4.52 -8.67 3.88
N LYS A 35 5.74 -9.23 3.90
CA LYS A 35 6.29 -10.11 2.85
C LYS A 35 6.17 -9.53 1.43
N ASN A 36 6.21 -8.19 1.30
CA ASN A 36 5.95 -7.47 0.05
C ASN A 36 4.63 -7.82 -0.64
N GLN A 37 3.65 -8.29 0.14
CA GLN A 37 2.29 -8.57 -0.31
C GLN A 37 1.39 -7.42 0.08
N PHE A 38 0.58 -6.97 -0.88
CA PHE A 38 -0.32 -5.85 -0.71
C PHE A 38 -1.70 -6.20 -1.26
N VAL A 39 -2.71 -5.53 -0.71
CA VAL A 39 -4.09 -5.59 -1.17
C VAL A 39 -4.48 -4.20 -1.64
N ILE A 40 -5.08 -4.13 -2.83
CA ILE A 40 -5.64 -2.89 -3.37
C ILE A 40 -7.16 -2.95 -3.14
N HIS A 41 -7.68 -1.89 -2.55
CA HIS A 41 -9.11 -1.67 -2.35
C HIS A 41 -9.53 -0.37 -3.03
N ARG A 42 -10.77 -0.29 -3.53
CA ARG A 42 -11.32 0.95 -4.06
C ARG A 42 -11.75 1.83 -2.88
N GLY A 43 -11.11 2.98 -2.71
CA GLY A 43 -11.44 3.91 -1.63
C GLY A 43 -12.86 4.46 -1.73
N PHE A 44 -13.30 5.12 -0.66
CA PHE A 44 -14.59 5.84 -0.65
C PHE A 44 -14.58 6.99 -1.65
N GLU A 45 -13.45 7.69 -1.76
CA GLU A 45 -13.24 8.72 -2.76
C GLU A 45 -12.81 8.11 -4.10
N LYS A 46 -12.56 8.94 -5.11
CA LYS A 46 -12.06 8.49 -6.42
C LYS A 46 -10.57 8.14 -6.36
N CYS A 47 -10.20 7.24 -5.46
CA CYS A 47 -8.84 6.80 -5.20
C CYS A 47 -8.75 5.27 -4.99
N LEU A 48 -7.54 4.76 -5.09
CA LEU A 48 -7.22 3.39 -4.70
C LEU A 48 -6.45 3.45 -3.37
N VAL A 49 -6.82 2.56 -2.45
CA VAL A 49 -6.16 2.42 -1.15
C VAL A 49 -5.34 1.14 -1.17
N LEU A 50 -4.08 1.25 -0.76
CA LEU A 50 -3.15 0.13 -0.68
C LEU A 50 -2.94 -0.24 0.78
N TYR A 51 -3.15 -1.52 1.10
CA TYR A 51 -2.88 -2.08 2.43
C TYR A 51 -1.74 -3.09 2.33
N ALA A 52 -0.86 -3.11 3.34
CA ALA A 52 -0.01 -4.28 3.54
C ALA A 52 -0.90 -5.48 3.89
N ARG A 53 -0.56 -6.67 3.39
CA ARG A 53 -1.38 -7.88 3.56
C ARG A 53 -1.75 -8.17 5.01
N TYR A 54 -0.78 -8.02 5.92
CA TYR A 54 -0.99 -8.20 7.36
C TYR A 54 -2.04 -7.23 7.93
N ASP A 55 -1.97 -5.95 7.54
CA ASP A 55 -2.89 -4.93 8.04
C ASP A 55 -4.30 -5.14 7.44
N TRP A 56 -4.37 -5.60 6.19
CA TRP A 56 -5.64 -6.00 5.55
C TRP A 56 -6.32 -7.17 6.28
N GLU A 57 -5.57 -8.22 6.62
CA GLU A 57 -6.11 -9.39 7.33
C GLU A 57 -6.72 -9.01 8.69
N LEU A 58 -6.18 -7.98 9.37
CA LEU A 58 -6.73 -7.49 10.62
C LEU A 58 -8.06 -6.75 10.43
N ILE A 59 -8.18 -5.92 9.37
CA ILE A 59 -9.36 -5.09 9.15
C ILE A 59 -10.49 -5.82 8.40
N SER A 60 -10.17 -6.88 7.64
CA SER A 60 -11.15 -7.64 6.87
C SER A 60 -11.69 -8.87 7.59
N ALA A 61 -11.24 -9.11 8.83
CA ALA A 61 -11.67 -10.23 9.65
C ALA A 61 -12.95 -9.95 10.45
N GLU A 62 -13.52 -8.75 10.32
CA GLU A 62 -14.86 -8.38 10.79
C GLU A 62 -15.96 -8.78 9.80
#